data_AF-G9NJ52-F1
#
_entry.id   AF-G9NJ52-F1
#
_cell.length_a   1.000
_cell.length_b   1.000
_cell.length_c   1.000
_cell.angle_alpha   90.00
_cell.angle_beta   90.00
_cell.angle_gamma   90.00
#
_symmetry.space_group_name_H-M   'P 1'
#
loop_
_entity.id
_entity.type
_entity.pdbx_description
1 polymer ?
#
loop_
_entity_poly.entity_id
_entity_poly.type
_entity_poly.pdbx_seq_one_letter_code
_entity_poly.pdbx_strand_id
1 'polypeptide(L)'
;PVSKIVGLDSAVEDEEAGFVMRCSLPPHRESIGFRFYDDYETHYHNFHTNRCIECRKNFPTDHLLNVHIEECHDPLARVAREKGEHTYSCFVEGCERKCMTPQKRRLHLIDKHKFPHNFFFAVTKDGIDGKRSLLIEASRRRRSSAGSQSQAKELRRRANTLEKEASQPDNKSQPSQPSTTADKGKAKPEKADTDMADLTGAMSALQFVPSSVRFGRGRAGFSKR
;
A
#
# COMPACT_ATOMS: atom_id res chain seq x y z
N PRO A 1 -37.29 -28.94 -61.43
CA PRO A 1 -38.08 -28.85 -60.18
C PRO A 1 -37.16 -28.37 -59.07
N VAL A 2 -37.63 -27.39 -58.30
CA VAL A 2 -36.88 -26.22 -57.83
C VAL A 2 -35.87 -26.52 -56.72
N SER A 3 -34.61 -26.18 -56.97
CA SER A 3 -33.53 -26.08 -55.99
C SER A 3 -33.83 -24.95 -55.01
N LYS A 4 -33.93 -25.26 -53.71
CA LYS A 4 -34.02 -24.24 -52.65
C LYS A 4 -32.62 -23.75 -52.30
N ILE A 5 -32.22 -22.67 -52.95
CA ILE A 5 -31.08 -21.85 -52.53
C ILE A 5 -31.67 -20.87 -51.49
N VAL A 6 -31.30 -21.03 -50.22
CA VAL A 6 -31.63 -20.02 -49.20
C VAL A 6 -30.67 -18.86 -49.41
N GLY A 7 -31.25 -17.74 -49.85
CA GLY A 7 -30.55 -16.50 -50.15
C GLY A 7 -29.90 -15.91 -48.91
N LEU A 8 -28.62 -15.63 -49.07
CA LEU A 8 -27.79 -14.82 -48.19
C LEU A 8 -28.02 -13.36 -48.62
N ASP A 9 -28.84 -12.59 -47.90
CA ASP A 9 -28.95 -11.15 -48.10
C ASP A 9 -28.03 -10.44 -47.10
N SER A 10 -26.97 -9.84 -47.65
CA SER A 10 -26.09 -8.87 -46.99
C SER A 10 -26.55 -7.46 -47.35
N ALA A 11 -26.68 -6.59 -46.35
CA ALA A 11 -26.29 -5.17 -46.33
C ALA A 11 -27.25 -4.32 -45.48
N VAL A 12 -26.83 -4.01 -44.26
CA VAL A 12 -27.12 -2.70 -43.66
C VAL A 12 -25.78 -2.14 -43.19
N GLU A 13 -25.55 -0.88 -43.52
CA GLU A 13 -24.29 -0.17 -43.55
C GLU A 13 -23.69 0.02 -42.13
N ASP A 14 -22.36 -0.10 -42.06
CA ASP A 14 -21.50 0.08 -40.89
C ASP A 14 -21.63 1.50 -40.28
N GLU A 15 -22.33 1.66 -39.14
CA GLU A 15 -22.10 2.74 -38.15
C GLU A 15 -22.50 2.31 -36.72
N GLU A 16 -22.58 1.02 -36.42
CA GLU A 16 -22.59 0.49 -35.05
C GLU A 16 -21.92 -0.89 -35.06
N ALA A 17 -20.59 -0.93 -34.98
CA ALA A 17 -19.96 -2.14 -34.47
C ALA A 17 -20.49 -2.30 -33.03
N GLY A 18 -21.56 -3.05 -32.82
CA GLY A 18 -22.18 -3.22 -31.50
C GLY A 18 -21.20 -3.92 -30.55
N PHE A 19 -21.20 -3.53 -29.27
CA PHE A 19 -20.60 -4.40 -28.26
C PHE A 19 -21.35 -5.74 -28.27
N VAL A 20 -20.66 -6.85 -28.55
CA VAL A 20 -21.24 -8.20 -28.55
C VAL A 20 -21.59 -8.65 -27.15
N MET A 21 -20.78 -8.26 -26.15
CA MET A 21 -20.99 -8.61 -24.73
C MET A 21 -20.85 -7.36 -23.85
N ARG A 22 -21.57 -7.34 -22.72
CA ARG A 22 -21.47 -6.25 -21.72
C ARG A 22 -21.38 -6.82 -20.31
N CYS A 23 -20.55 -6.21 -19.47
CA CYS A 23 -20.43 -6.53 -18.05
C CYS A 23 -20.99 -5.39 -17.18
N SER A 24 -21.98 -5.69 -16.33
CA SER A 24 -22.58 -4.78 -15.34
C SER A 24 -22.35 -5.21 -13.89
N LEU A 25 -21.53 -6.24 -13.66
CA LEU A 25 -21.25 -6.75 -12.31
C LEU A 25 -20.38 -5.77 -11.50
N PRO A 26 -20.64 -5.59 -10.19
CA PRO A 26 -19.73 -4.85 -9.30
C PRO A 26 -18.32 -5.43 -9.39
N PRO A 27 -17.24 -4.63 -9.53
CA PRO A 27 -17.05 -3.24 -9.10
C PRO A 27 -17.33 -2.14 -10.12
N HIS A 28 -17.78 -2.49 -11.33
CA HIS A 28 -17.97 -1.49 -12.37
C HIS A 28 -19.16 -0.60 -12.01
N ARG A 29 -18.96 0.73 -12.08
CA ARG A 29 -20.04 1.70 -11.88
C ARG A 29 -20.94 1.81 -13.12
N GLU A 30 -20.38 1.51 -14.27
CA GLU A 30 -21.01 1.59 -15.59
C GLU A 30 -20.79 0.28 -16.33
N SER A 31 -21.68 -0.06 -17.29
CA SER A 31 -21.55 -1.28 -18.06
C SER A 31 -20.37 -1.19 -19.03
N ILE A 32 -19.41 -2.11 -18.90
CA ILE A 32 -18.27 -2.19 -19.82
C ILE A 32 -18.67 -3.07 -20.99
N GLY A 33 -18.57 -2.54 -22.21
CA GLY A 33 -18.83 -3.29 -23.43
C GLY A 33 -17.57 -3.88 -24.05
N PHE A 34 -17.69 -5.08 -24.61
CA PHE A 34 -16.63 -5.80 -25.31
C PHE A 34 -17.06 -6.10 -26.74
N ARG A 35 -16.10 -6.02 -27.66
CA ARG A 35 -16.33 -6.34 -29.08
C ARG A 35 -16.21 -7.83 -29.36
N PHE A 36 -15.33 -8.52 -28.64
CA PHE A 36 -15.09 -9.94 -28.77
C PHE A 36 -15.44 -10.68 -27.48
N TYR A 37 -15.79 -11.96 -27.61
CA TYR A 37 -16.07 -12.83 -26.47
C TYR A 37 -14.83 -13.05 -25.59
N ASP A 38 -13.67 -13.29 -26.21
CA ASP A 38 -12.41 -13.55 -25.51
C ASP A 38 -11.98 -12.41 -24.59
N ASP A 39 -12.25 -11.15 -24.99
CA ASP A 39 -11.99 -9.97 -24.17
C ASP A 39 -12.90 -9.93 -22.94
N TYR A 40 -14.17 -10.34 -23.08
CA TYR A 40 -15.12 -10.45 -21.98
C TYR A 40 -14.75 -11.59 -21.02
N GLU A 41 -14.33 -12.74 -21.52
CA GLU A 41 -13.89 -13.87 -20.70
C GLU A 41 -12.65 -13.50 -19.88
N THR A 42 -11.64 -12.90 -20.54
CA THR A 42 -10.44 -12.40 -19.88
C THR A 42 -10.78 -11.33 -18.82
N HIS A 43 -11.73 -10.45 -19.12
CA HIS A 43 -12.24 -9.49 -18.15
C HIS A 43 -12.90 -10.18 -16.95
N TYR A 44 -13.77 -11.16 -17.20
CA TYR A 44 -14.49 -11.85 -16.15
C TYR A 44 -13.53 -12.56 -15.17
N HIS A 45 -12.52 -13.24 -15.71
CA HIS A 45 -11.47 -13.86 -14.90
C HIS A 45 -10.65 -12.86 -14.08
N ASN A 46 -10.32 -11.70 -14.68
CA ASN A 46 -9.47 -10.71 -14.02
C ASN A 46 -10.21 -9.79 -13.04
N PHE A 47 -11.55 -9.74 -13.06
CA PHE A 47 -12.30 -8.80 -12.22
C PHE A 47 -13.36 -9.46 -11.31
N HIS A 48 -13.87 -10.65 -11.67
CA HIS A 48 -15.05 -11.23 -11.03
C HIS A 48 -14.86 -12.63 -10.44
N THR A 49 -13.94 -13.46 -10.94
CA THR A 49 -13.86 -14.87 -10.51
C THR A 49 -13.47 -15.07 -9.05
N ASN A 50 -12.30 -14.59 -8.58
CA ASN A 50 -11.82 -14.85 -7.21
C ASN A 50 -11.81 -13.55 -6.39
N ARG A 51 -12.97 -12.92 -6.28
CA ARG A 51 -13.12 -11.62 -5.62
C ARG A 51 -13.45 -11.79 -4.15
N CYS A 52 -12.61 -11.24 -3.26
CA CYS A 52 -12.91 -11.21 -1.83
C CYS A 52 -14.16 -10.37 -1.55
N ILE A 53 -15.07 -10.90 -0.73
CA ILE A 53 -16.34 -10.25 -0.40
C ILE A 53 -16.12 -9.04 0.52
N GLU A 54 -15.17 -9.14 1.44
CA GLU A 54 -14.90 -8.12 2.45
C GLU A 54 -14.10 -6.94 1.89
N CYS A 55 -12.92 -7.19 1.32
CA CYS A 55 -12.05 -6.13 0.81
C CYS A 55 -12.17 -5.86 -0.68
N ARG A 56 -12.97 -6.66 -1.41
CA ARG A 56 -13.27 -6.47 -2.83
C ARG A 56 -12.04 -6.56 -3.75
N LYS A 57 -10.95 -7.20 -3.30
CA LYS A 57 -9.76 -7.47 -4.11
C LYS A 57 -9.95 -8.74 -4.93
N ASN A 58 -9.47 -8.75 -6.18
CA ASN A 58 -9.47 -9.96 -6.99
C ASN A 58 -8.12 -10.71 -6.92
N PHE A 59 -8.17 -12.04 -7.04
CA PHE A 59 -7.02 -12.94 -6.97
C PHE A 59 -6.92 -13.86 -8.21
N PRO A 60 -5.72 -14.34 -8.57
CA PRO A 60 -5.55 -15.21 -9.75
C PRO A 60 -6.19 -16.58 -9.60
N THR A 61 -6.13 -17.16 -8.39
CA THR A 61 -6.62 -18.50 -8.09
C THR A 61 -7.44 -18.49 -6.81
N ASP A 62 -8.32 -19.49 -6.66
CA ASP A 62 -9.12 -19.68 -5.45
C ASP A 62 -8.23 -19.92 -4.22
N HIS A 63 -7.16 -20.70 -4.36
CA HIS A 63 -6.19 -20.91 -3.28
C HIS A 63 -5.59 -19.59 -2.77
N LEU A 64 -5.20 -18.68 -3.66
CA LEU A 64 -4.68 -17.37 -3.24
C LEU A 64 -5.75 -16.50 -2.56
N LEU A 65 -7.01 -16.63 -2.95
CA LEU A 65 -8.13 -15.99 -2.27
C LEU A 65 -8.30 -16.56 -0.85
N ASN A 66 -8.24 -17.88 -0.69
CA ASN A 66 -8.32 -18.53 0.63
C ASN A 66 -7.16 -18.13 1.54
N VAL A 67 -5.93 -18.16 1.03
CA VAL A 67 -4.74 -17.66 1.76
C VAL A 67 -4.93 -16.19 2.15
N HIS A 68 -5.51 -15.36 1.28
CA HIS A 68 -5.80 -13.97 1.61
C HIS A 68 -6.82 -13.84 2.75
N ILE A 69 -7.90 -14.62 2.74
CA ILE A 69 -8.93 -14.62 3.79
C ILE A 69 -8.30 -15.02 5.14
N GLU A 70 -7.53 -16.12 5.16
CA GLU A 70 -6.79 -16.57 6.35
C GLU A 70 -5.84 -15.49 6.89
N GLU A 71 -5.14 -14.75 6.03
CA GLU A 71 -4.10 -13.82 6.47
C GLU A 71 -4.60 -12.42 6.81
N CYS A 72 -5.62 -11.95 6.11
CA CYS A 72 -6.10 -10.57 6.16
C CYS A 72 -7.42 -10.42 6.89
N HIS A 73 -8.27 -11.44 6.88
CA HIS A 73 -9.64 -11.36 7.37
C HIS A 73 -9.89 -12.23 8.60
N ASP A 74 -9.13 -13.31 8.82
CA ASP A 74 -9.29 -14.13 10.02
C ASP A 74 -8.70 -13.46 11.29
N PRO A 75 -9.53 -13.06 12.27
CA PRO A 75 -9.04 -12.52 13.53
C PRO A 75 -8.27 -13.56 14.36
N LEU A 76 -8.57 -14.85 14.22
CA LEU A 76 -7.87 -15.92 14.94
C LEU A 76 -6.44 -16.06 14.43
N ALA A 77 -6.24 -16.01 13.11
CA ALA A 77 -4.90 -15.97 12.51
C ALA A 77 -4.09 -14.76 12.98
N ARG A 78 -4.71 -13.61 13.27
CA ARG A 78 -4.01 -12.47 13.87
C ARG A 78 -3.52 -12.79 15.29
N VAL A 79 -4.36 -13.38 16.13
CA VAL A 79 -3.98 -13.77 17.50
C VAL A 79 -2.93 -14.89 17.50
N ALA A 80 -3.07 -15.88 16.61
CA ALA A 80 -2.09 -16.95 16.44
C ALA A 80 -0.70 -16.41 16.05
N ARG A 81 -0.65 -15.36 15.21
CA ARG A 81 0.62 -14.67 14.90
C ARG A 81 1.25 -14.00 16.09
N GLU A 82 0.45 -13.36 16.94
CA GLU A 82 0.96 -12.73 18.17
C GLU A 82 1.53 -13.78 19.14
N LYS A 83 0.98 -15.00 19.13
CA LYS A 83 1.52 -16.17 19.85
C LYS A 83 2.77 -16.79 19.20
N GLY A 84 3.16 -16.35 18.01
CA GLY A 84 4.32 -16.87 17.28
C GLY A 84 4.05 -18.15 16.49
N GLU A 85 2.79 -18.49 16.22
CA GLU A 85 2.42 -19.65 15.42
C GLU A 85 2.68 -19.43 13.92
N HIS A 86 2.81 -20.52 13.17
CA HIS A 86 3.04 -20.47 11.72
C HIS A 86 1.71 -20.28 10.99
N THR A 87 1.37 -19.04 10.65
CA THR A 87 0.08 -18.73 10.02
C THR A 87 0.16 -18.50 8.51
N TYR A 88 1.34 -18.21 7.96
CA TYR A 88 1.45 -17.83 6.54
C TYR A 88 1.56 -19.06 5.65
N SER A 89 0.46 -19.44 4.99
CA SER A 89 0.41 -20.58 4.06
C SER A 89 1.14 -20.31 2.75
N CYS A 90 1.64 -21.38 2.11
CA CYS A 90 2.32 -21.31 0.82
C CYS A 90 1.32 -20.97 -0.31
N PHE A 91 1.81 -20.34 -1.38
CA PHE A 91 0.97 -19.98 -2.54
C PHE A 91 0.68 -21.13 -3.51
N VAL A 92 1.38 -22.26 -3.37
CA VAL A 92 1.25 -23.39 -4.30
C VAL A 92 0.25 -24.39 -3.72
N GLU A 93 -0.76 -24.72 -4.52
CA GLU A 93 -1.73 -25.78 -4.22
C GLU A 93 -1.00 -27.12 -4.05
N GLY A 94 -1.26 -27.83 -2.95
CA GLY A 94 -0.55 -29.05 -2.56
C GLY A 94 0.72 -28.82 -1.72
N CYS A 95 1.10 -27.58 -1.43
CA CYS A 95 2.15 -27.28 -0.45
C CYS A 95 1.56 -26.86 0.89
N GLU A 96 1.58 -27.77 1.87
CA GLU A 96 1.01 -27.56 3.21
C GLU A 96 1.92 -26.75 4.16
N ARG A 97 3.05 -26.25 3.66
CA ARG A 97 4.01 -25.54 4.51
C ARG A 97 3.46 -24.18 4.95
N LYS A 98 3.37 -23.99 6.28
CA LYS A 98 3.10 -22.70 6.91
C LYS A 98 4.39 -22.05 7.41
N CYS A 99 4.51 -20.74 7.21
CA CYS A 99 5.67 -19.94 7.58
C CYS A 99 5.30 -18.99 8.74
N MET A 100 6.29 -18.62 9.56
CA MET A 100 6.09 -17.61 10.62
C MET A 100 5.98 -16.19 10.07
N THR A 101 6.68 -15.88 8.97
CA THR A 101 6.70 -14.52 8.41
C THR A 101 6.52 -14.53 6.89
N PRO A 102 6.00 -13.43 6.31
CA PRO A 102 5.90 -13.29 4.86
C PRO A 102 7.27 -13.36 4.18
N GLN A 103 8.34 -12.89 4.82
CA GLN A 103 9.69 -12.98 4.25
C GLN A 103 10.16 -14.44 4.17
N LYS A 104 9.95 -15.25 5.22
CA LYS A 104 10.26 -16.69 5.18
C LYS A 104 9.45 -17.41 4.10
N ARG A 105 8.18 -17.05 3.93
CA ARG A 105 7.36 -17.58 2.83
C ARG A 105 7.94 -17.25 1.46
N ARG A 106 8.38 -16.00 1.24
CA ARG A 106 9.03 -15.61 -0.03
C ARG A 106 10.25 -16.47 -0.31
N LEU A 107 11.13 -16.66 0.67
CA LEU A 107 12.30 -17.52 0.53
C LEU A 107 11.90 -18.96 0.23
N HIS A 108 10.91 -19.51 0.93
CA HIS A 108 10.39 -20.84 0.65
C HIS A 108 9.89 -21.01 -0.80
N LEU A 109 9.15 -20.03 -1.32
CA LEU A 109 8.67 -20.05 -2.70
C LEU A 109 9.81 -20.00 -3.72
N ILE A 110 10.86 -19.24 -3.45
CA ILE A 110 12.05 -19.16 -4.30
C ILE A 110 12.84 -20.47 -4.24
N ASP A 111 13.07 -21.01 -3.05
CA ASP A 111 13.96 -22.16 -2.87
C ASP A 111 13.31 -23.48 -3.30
N LYS A 112 12.08 -23.73 -2.83
CA LYS A 112 11.34 -24.99 -3.08
C LYS A 112 10.52 -24.94 -4.36
N HIS A 113 9.86 -23.83 -4.65
CA HIS A 113 8.97 -23.71 -5.81
C HIS A 113 9.60 -22.95 -6.99
N LYS A 114 10.86 -22.52 -6.88
CA LYS A 114 11.62 -21.84 -7.95
C LYS A 114 10.92 -20.59 -8.50
N PHE A 115 10.16 -19.91 -7.65
CA PHE A 115 9.56 -18.63 -8.03
C PHE A 115 10.67 -17.62 -8.34
N PRO A 116 10.50 -16.78 -9.37
CA PRO A 116 11.50 -15.79 -9.72
C PRO A 116 11.51 -14.67 -8.66
N HIS A 117 12.69 -14.09 -8.42
CA HIS A 117 12.88 -13.10 -7.34
C HIS A 117 12.04 -11.83 -7.51
N ASN A 118 11.70 -11.49 -8.76
CA ASN A 118 10.85 -10.36 -9.16
C ASN A 118 9.35 -10.70 -9.21
N PHE A 119 8.94 -11.86 -8.69
CA PHE A 119 7.52 -12.14 -8.51
C PHE A 119 6.88 -11.20 -7.48
N PHE A 120 5.61 -10.85 -7.71
CA PHE A 120 4.81 -10.01 -6.81
C PHE A 120 4.31 -10.82 -5.60
N PHE A 121 5.19 -11.01 -4.60
CA PHE A 121 4.85 -11.77 -3.39
C PHE A 121 3.83 -11.07 -2.46
N ALA A 122 3.51 -9.80 -2.71
CA ALA A 122 2.45 -9.09 -2.00
C ALA A 122 1.04 -9.37 -2.57
N VAL A 123 0.90 -10.38 -3.44
CA VAL A 123 -0.38 -10.79 -4.04
C VAL A 123 -1.48 -11.00 -3.00
N THR A 124 -1.20 -11.65 -1.86
CA THR A 124 -2.23 -11.87 -0.82
C THR A 124 -2.67 -10.60 -0.11
N LYS A 125 -1.86 -9.54 -0.11
CA LYS A 125 -2.22 -8.26 0.51
C LYS A 125 -2.93 -7.34 -0.47
N ASP A 126 -2.41 -7.22 -1.69
CA ASP A 126 -2.83 -6.17 -2.63
C ASP A 126 -3.72 -6.69 -3.76
N GLY A 127 -3.84 -8.00 -3.95
CA GLY A 127 -4.54 -8.60 -5.09
C GLY A 127 -3.89 -8.29 -6.43
N ILE A 128 -4.61 -8.62 -7.51
CA ILE A 128 -4.20 -8.36 -8.91
C ILE A 128 -4.88 -7.15 -9.55
N ASP A 129 -5.71 -6.42 -8.81
CA ASP A 129 -6.44 -5.28 -9.35
C ASP A 129 -5.50 -4.24 -9.97
N GLY A 130 -5.73 -3.89 -11.24
CA GLY A 130 -4.93 -2.93 -12.00
C GLY A 130 -3.56 -3.45 -12.47
N LYS A 131 -3.22 -4.72 -12.22
CA LYS A 131 -1.97 -5.35 -12.67
C LYS A 131 -2.26 -6.33 -13.79
N ARG A 132 -1.52 -6.18 -14.90
CA ARG A 132 -1.58 -7.10 -16.05
C ARG A 132 -0.59 -8.26 -15.92
N SER A 133 0.34 -8.20 -14.97
CA SER A 133 1.37 -9.22 -14.74
C SER A 133 1.70 -9.33 -13.26
N LEU A 134 1.97 -10.56 -12.81
CA LEU A 134 2.48 -10.88 -11.48
C LEU A 134 4.00 -10.74 -11.37
N LEU A 135 4.70 -10.53 -12.50
CA LEU A 135 6.11 -10.20 -12.50
C LEU A 135 6.27 -8.69 -12.42
N ILE A 136 7.08 -8.25 -11.46
CA ILE A 136 7.46 -6.85 -11.31
C ILE A 136 8.50 -6.56 -12.39
N GLU A 137 8.07 -5.86 -13.43
CA GLU A 137 8.97 -5.37 -14.47
C GLU A 137 9.83 -4.24 -13.90
N ALA A 138 11.14 -4.44 -13.83
CA ALA A 138 12.08 -3.43 -13.34
C ALA A 138 12.18 -2.22 -14.30
N SER A 139 11.70 -2.36 -15.54
CA SER A 139 11.99 -1.43 -16.63
C SER A 139 10.91 -0.38 -16.92
N ARG A 140 9.96 -0.12 -16.02
CA ARG A 140 9.11 1.08 -16.12
C ARG A 140 8.99 1.79 -14.79
N ARG A 141 10.10 2.35 -14.31
CA ARG A 141 10.01 3.68 -13.70
C ARG A 141 9.26 4.53 -14.71
N ARG A 142 7.97 4.75 -14.49
CA ARG A 142 7.24 5.80 -15.17
C ARG A 142 8.15 7.02 -15.11
N ARG A 143 8.58 7.51 -16.27
CA ARG A 143 8.87 8.93 -16.45
C ARG A 143 7.56 9.64 -16.08
N SER A 144 7.30 9.81 -14.79
CA SER A 144 6.29 10.74 -14.32
C SER A 144 6.87 12.11 -14.65
N SER A 145 6.50 12.64 -15.82
CA SER A 145 6.56 14.05 -16.19
C SER A 145 7.60 14.86 -15.40
N ALA A 146 8.89 14.61 -15.63
CA ALA A 146 9.98 15.43 -15.09
C ALA A 146 10.09 16.80 -15.82
N GLY A 147 8.95 17.33 -16.27
CA GLY A 147 8.82 18.61 -16.96
C GLY A 147 8.24 19.73 -16.09
N SER A 148 7.77 19.44 -14.87
CA SER A 148 7.15 20.45 -13.98
C SER A 148 7.99 20.83 -12.75
N GLN A 149 9.13 20.18 -12.51
CA GLN A 149 9.99 20.50 -11.35
C GLN A 149 11.10 21.52 -11.66
N SER A 150 11.41 21.80 -12.93
CA SER A 150 12.41 22.80 -13.31
C SER A 150 11.90 24.23 -13.10
N GLN A 151 10.61 24.50 -13.32
CA GLN A 151 10.05 25.86 -13.14
C GLN A 151 9.89 26.28 -11.67
N ALA A 152 9.60 25.34 -10.76
CA ALA A 152 9.40 25.65 -9.34
C ALA A 152 10.71 26.03 -8.61
N LYS A 153 11.87 25.55 -9.08
CA LYS A 153 13.19 25.94 -8.54
C LYS A 153 13.65 27.31 -9.06
N GLU A 154 13.26 27.70 -10.27
CA GLU A 154 13.66 28.96 -10.86
C GLU A 154 12.92 30.16 -10.26
N LEU A 155 11.63 30.01 -9.95
CA LEU A 155 10.85 31.03 -9.24
C LEU A 155 11.34 31.27 -7.81
N ARG A 156 11.83 30.24 -7.11
CA ARG A 156 12.42 30.38 -5.76
C ARG A 156 13.79 31.05 -5.78
N ARG A 157 14.60 30.83 -6.83
CA ARG A 157 15.91 31.46 -6.96
C ARG A 157 15.80 32.96 -7.24
N ARG A 158 14.73 33.40 -7.93
CA ARG A 158 14.47 34.81 -8.24
C ARG A 158 13.93 35.62 -7.06
N ALA A 159 13.27 34.96 -6.09
CA ALA A 159 12.83 35.59 -4.85
C ALA A 159 14.00 35.87 -3.87
N ASN A 160 15.00 34.99 -3.81
CA ASN A 160 16.15 35.16 -2.91
C ASN A 160 17.18 36.21 -3.35
N THR A 161 17.07 36.76 -4.56
CA THR A 161 18.00 37.78 -5.09
C THR A 161 17.59 39.21 -4.77
N LEU A 162 16.44 39.44 -4.11
CA LEU A 162 15.94 40.81 -3.79
C LEU A 162 16.07 41.22 -2.32
N GLU A 163 16.55 40.34 -1.42
CA GLU A 163 16.65 40.65 0.02
C GLU A 163 18.10 40.74 0.54
N LYS A 164 19.09 40.80 -0.35
CA LYS A 164 20.51 40.84 0.03
C LYS A 164 21.23 42.12 -0.42
N GLU A 165 20.60 43.26 -0.19
CA GLU A 165 21.26 44.58 -0.22
C GLU A 165 20.76 45.44 0.95
N ALA A 166 21.23 45.15 2.16
CA ALA A 166 21.34 46.13 3.23
C ALA A 166 22.45 45.71 4.22
N SER A 167 23.60 46.36 4.06
CA SER A 167 24.54 46.75 5.12
C SER A 167 25.52 45.69 5.68
N GLN A 168 26.77 45.79 5.20
CA GLN A 168 28.01 45.46 5.92
C GLN A 168 28.42 46.64 6.85
N PRO A 169 29.62 46.71 7.48
CA PRO A 169 30.72 45.73 7.74
C PRO A 169 31.11 45.75 9.26
N ASP A 170 32.13 45.11 9.86
CA ASP A 170 33.53 44.92 9.49
C ASP A 170 34.27 43.98 10.48
N ASN A 171 35.16 43.14 9.94
CA ASN A 171 36.51 42.72 10.39
C ASN A 171 36.84 42.50 11.90
N LYS A 172 37.58 41.46 12.34
CA LYS A 172 38.88 40.96 11.82
C LYS A 172 39.33 39.64 12.52
N SER A 173 39.90 38.73 11.73
CA SER A 173 41.05 37.81 11.96
C SER A 173 41.11 36.73 13.07
N GLN A 174 41.34 35.50 12.59
CA GLN A 174 41.99 34.28 13.15
C GLN A 174 43.44 34.48 13.68
N PRO A 175 44.24 33.46 14.14
CA PRO A 175 44.08 31.98 14.23
C PRO A 175 44.46 31.42 15.66
N SER A 176 44.44 30.14 16.06
CA SER A 176 45.12 28.91 15.56
C SER A 176 44.75 27.68 16.45
N GLN A 177 45.15 26.47 16.03
CA GLN A 177 44.77 25.14 16.56
C GLN A 177 45.60 24.64 17.80
N PRO A 178 45.73 23.32 18.10
CA PRO A 178 45.06 22.56 19.17
C PRO A 178 46.03 22.03 20.25
N SER A 179 45.54 21.51 21.40
CA SER A 179 46.24 20.46 22.18
C SER A 179 45.44 19.94 23.38
N THR A 180 45.85 18.74 23.78
CA THR A 180 45.35 17.74 24.72
C THR A 180 45.63 17.99 26.21
N THR A 181 44.83 17.37 27.10
CA THR A 181 45.20 16.59 28.33
C THR A 181 43.89 16.12 29.01
N ALA A 182 43.58 14.83 29.17
CA ALA A 182 44.03 13.88 30.21
C ALA A 182 43.77 14.35 31.66
N ASP A 183 42.86 13.67 32.39
CA ASP A 183 43.16 12.77 33.52
C ASP A 183 42.03 12.64 34.59
N LYS A 184 41.80 11.39 35.04
CA LYS A 184 41.16 10.85 36.29
C LYS A 184 39.72 11.25 36.65
N GLY A 185 38.79 10.36 37.01
CA GLY A 185 38.83 9.13 37.84
C GLY A 185 37.85 9.38 39.02
N LYS A 186 36.81 8.58 39.33
CA LYS A 186 36.86 7.31 40.08
C LYS A 186 35.42 6.81 40.39
N ALA A 187 35.29 5.48 40.40
CA ALA A 187 34.60 4.58 41.35
C ALA A 187 33.08 4.68 41.70
N LYS A 188 32.45 3.50 41.57
CA LYS A 188 31.16 2.96 42.10
C LYS A 188 31.04 3.01 43.65
N PRO A 189 29.83 2.87 44.27
CA PRO A 189 29.15 1.55 44.51
C PRO A 189 27.59 1.58 44.44
N GLU A 190 26.91 0.52 43.94
CA GLU A 190 26.12 -0.54 44.64
C GLU A 190 24.85 -0.11 45.43
N LYS A 191 23.70 -0.62 44.95
CA LYS A 191 22.38 -0.99 45.55
C LYS A 191 21.71 -0.10 46.62
N ALA A 192 20.48 0.33 46.31
CA ALA A 192 19.39 0.53 47.28
C ALA A 192 18.04 0.31 46.58
N ASP A 193 17.09 -0.25 47.33
CA ASP A 193 15.70 -0.52 46.95
C ASP A 193 15.02 0.64 46.23
N THR A 194 14.30 0.33 45.16
CA THR A 194 13.42 1.29 44.49
C THR A 194 12.15 1.41 45.33
N ASP A 195 12.02 2.52 46.05
CA ASP A 195 10.87 2.85 46.88
C ASP A 195 9.56 2.71 46.08
N MET A 196 8.57 2.01 46.64
CA MET A 196 7.23 1.84 46.04
C MET A 196 6.53 3.18 45.70
N ALA A 197 7.00 4.29 46.25
CA ALA A 197 6.52 5.64 45.94
C ALA A 197 6.82 6.08 44.50
N ASP A 198 7.98 5.70 43.93
CA ASP A 198 8.34 6.08 42.56
C ASP A 198 7.46 5.36 41.51
N LEU A 199 7.00 4.15 41.82
CA LEU A 199 6.05 3.42 40.97
C LEU A 199 4.66 4.10 40.96
N THR A 200 4.21 4.66 42.08
CA THR A 200 2.95 5.42 42.14
C THR A 200 3.02 6.74 41.39
N GLY A 201 4.18 7.41 41.39
CA GLY A 201 4.42 8.59 40.56
C GLY A 201 4.35 8.28 39.07
N ALA A 202 4.96 7.17 38.63
CA ALA A 202 4.94 6.74 37.23
C ALA A 202 3.55 6.29 36.73
N MET A 203 2.70 5.73 37.60
CA MET A 203 1.32 5.35 37.28
C MET A 203 0.35 6.54 37.25
N SER A 204 0.68 7.64 37.93
CA SER A 204 -0.12 8.88 37.92
C SER A 204 0.03 9.67 36.61
N ALA A 205 1.15 9.51 35.90
CA ALA A 205 1.42 10.15 34.61
C ALA A 205 0.64 9.55 33.42
N LEU A 206 -0.09 8.44 33.63
CA LEU A 206 -0.90 7.77 32.60
C LEU A 206 -2.40 8.13 32.67
N GLN A 207 -2.78 9.19 33.40
CA GLN A 207 -4.17 9.62 33.48
C GLN A 207 -4.63 10.33 32.20
N PHE A 208 -4.96 9.51 31.18
CA PHE A 208 -5.50 9.90 29.87
C PHE A 208 -6.98 10.34 29.93
N VAL A 209 -7.46 10.81 31.07
CA VAL A 209 -8.84 11.26 31.28
C VAL A 209 -8.81 12.66 31.90
N PRO A 210 -9.22 13.71 31.17
CA PRO A 210 -9.35 15.05 31.72
C PRO A 210 -10.31 15.05 32.91
N SER A 211 -9.89 15.62 34.04
CA SER A 211 -10.69 15.69 35.27
C SER A 211 -11.94 16.60 35.16
N SER A 212 -12.12 17.32 34.05
CA SER A 212 -13.42 17.85 33.63
C SER A 212 -13.42 18.20 32.13
N VAL A 213 -14.58 18.00 31.48
CA VAL A 213 -14.84 18.47 30.11
C VAL A 213 -15.87 19.59 30.21
N ARG A 214 -15.48 20.83 29.89
CA ARG A 214 -16.43 21.95 29.74
C ARG A 214 -16.88 22.03 28.29
N PHE A 215 -18.16 21.79 28.04
CA PHE A 215 -18.80 22.12 26.76
C PHE A 215 -19.20 23.61 26.75
N GLY A 216 -18.70 24.34 25.74
CA GLY A 216 -19.39 25.49 25.14
C GLY A 216 -19.43 26.82 25.91
N ARG A 217 -18.52 27.73 25.56
CA ARG A 217 -18.79 29.18 25.58
C ARG A 217 -18.36 29.77 24.24
N GLY A 218 -19.28 29.77 23.27
CA GLY A 218 -19.00 30.33 21.95
C GLY A 218 -20.19 30.25 20.98
N ARG A 219 -20.89 31.37 20.86
CA ARG A 219 -21.78 31.81 19.76
C ARG A 219 -23.08 31.04 19.48
N ALA A 220 -24.19 31.78 19.70
CA ALA A 220 -25.47 31.57 19.05
C ALA A 220 -25.35 31.74 17.53
N GLY A 221 -26.05 30.89 16.78
CA GLY A 221 -26.14 31.00 15.32
C GLY A 221 -26.81 29.79 14.67
N PHE A 222 -28.03 29.45 15.06
CA PHE A 222 -28.91 28.62 14.23
C PHE A 222 -29.72 29.55 13.31
N SER A 223 -29.34 29.63 12.03
CA SER A 223 -30.21 30.14 10.98
C SER A 223 -30.99 28.99 10.36
N LYS A 224 -32.32 29.03 10.49
CA LYS A 224 -33.27 28.14 9.81
C LYS A 224 -33.20 28.32 8.29
N ARG A 225 -33.21 27.21 7.57
CA ARG A 225 -33.96 27.03 6.32
C ARG A 225 -34.78 25.75 6.46
#